data_AF-A0A7K6H3Y9-F1
#
_entry.id   AF-A0A7K6H3Y9-F1
#
_cell.length_a   1.000
_cell.length_b   1.000
_cell.length_c   1.000
_cell.angle_alpha   90.00
_cell.angle_beta   90.00
_cell.angle_gamma   90.00
#
_symmetry.space_group_name_H-M   'P 1'
#
loop_
_entity.id
_entity.type
_entity.pdbx_description
1 polymer ?
#
loop_
_entity_poly.entity_id
_entity_poly.type
_entity_poly.pdbx_seq_one_letter_code
_entity_poly.pdbx_strand_id
1 'polypeptide(L)'
;QRRALEGGGRRRYHRVQHGHCSYTFVLPEAEPLPCPAAPGAVPGPANVLLQRDSPAGTAGHGAAQRLRHLERILENSTQWLLKLESYLQSGAKPEMAELRQTAAQNQTATMLEIGSSLLNRSAEQSRKLTDVEAQVLNQTWRIEMQLQENSLSTTKLEKQLLLQTNEIHKLQNRNNILEVRVLEMETKQRAELAGAHSEKEKLQRLLSRQSGAIEEMEKTLLAASANTSLLQRQQLQLLQSVQSLVRLVSRGRGERAVSPGQQQQFQDCAELPNLAGRHLATQSKPSPAHPSLPLQAYCDMETDRGGWTIIQLRANGSLSFQRSWREYKQGFGDAAGEYWLGNEAVHLLTSRAPYTLRVELQDWEGGQVYAHYGKFQLGSERQFYRLSLQDYSGTAGQQSGLALQGTQFSTRDADNDNCLCKCAQMLSGGWWFDACGLSNLNGIYYPARNNIRKLNGIRWHHFQGPSYSLKGTRMMIRPASF
;
A
#
# COMPACT_ATOMS: atom_id res chain seq x y z
N GLN A 1 -66.17 -36.44 32.79
CA GLN A 1 -67.52 -35.91 33.13
C GLN A 1 -68.47 -36.21 31.98
N ARG A 2 -69.65 -36.69 32.32
CA ARG A 2 -70.70 -37.19 31.43
C ARG A 2 -71.36 -36.04 30.63
N ARG A 3 -71.57 -36.22 29.34
CA ARG A 3 -72.90 -36.53 28.74
C ARG A 3 -72.80 -36.65 27.22
N ALA A 4 -73.22 -37.81 26.74
CA ALA A 4 -73.50 -38.11 25.34
C ALA A 4 -74.80 -37.45 24.88
N LEU A 5 -74.91 -37.22 23.58
CA LEU A 5 -76.14 -37.39 22.82
C LEU A 5 -75.77 -37.77 21.39
N GLU A 6 -76.08 -39.02 21.05
CA GLU A 6 -76.05 -39.58 19.71
C GLU A 6 -77.06 -38.87 18.80
N GLY A 7 -76.72 -38.80 17.51
CA GLY A 7 -77.62 -38.40 16.44
C GLY A 7 -76.97 -38.74 15.10
N GLY A 8 -77.17 -39.99 14.67
CA GLY A 8 -76.61 -40.52 13.43
C GLY A 8 -77.20 -39.88 12.18
N GLY A 9 -76.33 -39.38 11.30
CA GLY A 9 -76.61 -39.05 9.91
C GLY A 9 -75.52 -39.66 9.04
N ARG A 10 -75.85 -40.70 8.25
CA ARG A 10 -74.93 -41.39 7.34
C ARG A 10 -74.52 -40.46 6.19
N ARG A 11 -73.40 -39.75 6.31
CA ARG A 11 -72.79 -39.05 5.15
C ARG A 11 -72.09 -40.06 4.25
N ARG A 12 -72.54 -40.19 3.00
CA ARG A 12 -71.84 -40.98 1.96
C ARG A 12 -70.67 -40.16 1.41
N TYR A 13 -69.46 -40.69 1.55
CA TYR A 13 -68.25 -40.10 0.98
C TYR A 13 -68.00 -40.70 -0.39
N HIS A 14 -67.83 -39.85 -1.41
CA HIS A 14 -67.44 -40.26 -2.75
C HIS A 14 -65.99 -39.86 -2.99
N ARG A 15 -65.14 -40.85 -3.27
CA ARG A 15 -63.69 -40.67 -3.47
C ARG A 15 -63.34 -41.04 -4.92
N VAL A 16 -62.64 -40.15 -5.60
CA VAL A 16 -62.11 -40.39 -6.95
C VAL A 16 -60.61 -40.15 -6.92
N GLN A 17 -59.84 -41.08 -7.50
CA GLN A 17 -58.38 -41.00 -7.62
C GLN A 17 -57.98 -40.75 -9.07
N HIS A 18 -57.09 -39.79 -9.27
CA HIS A 18 -56.45 -39.54 -10.57
C HIS A 18 -54.96 -39.24 -10.34
N GLY A 19 -54.10 -40.17 -10.75
CA GLY A 19 -52.66 -40.11 -10.48
C GLY A 19 -52.32 -40.14 -8.98
N HIS A 20 -51.31 -39.37 -8.57
CA HIS A 20 -50.80 -39.35 -7.19
C HIS A 20 -51.62 -38.49 -6.20
N CYS A 21 -52.77 -37.94 -6.61
CA CYS A 21 -53.63 -37.12 -5.75
C CYS A 21 -55.01 -37.74 -5.57
N SER A 22 -55.52 -37.72 -4.34
CA SER A 22 -56.87 -38.19 -4.00
C SER A 22 -57.76 -37.03 -3.59
N TYR A 23 -58.90 -36.86 -4.25
CA TYR A 23 -59.87 -35.81 -3.96
C TYR A 23 -61.11 -36.42 -3.29
N THR A 24 -61.61 -35.75 -2.26
CA THR A 24 -62.81 -36.18 -1.51
C THR A 24 -63.81 -35.03 -1.51
N PHE A 25 -65.02 -35.29 -1.98
CA PHE A 25 -66.08 -34.27 -2.06
C PHE A 25 -67.16 -34.55 -1.02
N VAL A 26 -67.63 -33.48 -0.38
CA VAL A 26 -68.77 -33.49 0.55
C VAL A 26 -69.84 -32.58 -0.05
N LEU A 27 -70.95 -33.18 -0.51
CA LEU A 27 -72.12 -32.45 -0.99
C LEU A 27 -73.05 -32.14 0.20
N PRO A 28 -73.58 -30.91 0.33
CA PRO A 28 -74.61 -30.61 1.34
C PRO A 28 -75.96 -31.19 0.91
N GLU A 29 -76.61 -31.95 1.80
CA GLU A 29 -78.03 -32.30 1.64
C GLU A 29 -78.89 -31.07 2.02
N ALA A 30 -79.89 -30.77 1.18
CA ALA A 30 -80.94 -29.82 1.50
C ALA A 30 -82.06 -30.56 2.27
N GLU A 31 -82.32 -30.17 3.51
CA GLU A 31 -83.48 -30.67 4.26
C GLU A 31 -84.79 -29.95 3.85
N PRO A 32 -85.96 -30.63 3.95
CA PRO A 32 -87.24 -30.15 3.44
C PRO A 32 -88.22 -29.69 4.55
N LEU A 33 -88.92 -28.56 4.37
CA LEU A 33 -90.02 -28.11 5.24
C LEU A 33 -90.98 -27.15 4.47
N PRO A 34 -92.23 -26.89 4.92
CA PRO A 34 -93.36 -27.83 5.09
C PRO A 34 -94.68 -27.28 4.49
N CYS A 35 -95.67 -28.13 4.23
CA CYS A 35 -97.05 -27.69 3.94
C CYS A 35 -97.79 -27.25 5.23
N PRO A 36 -98.79 -26.35 5.13
CA PRO A 36 -99.95 -26.38 6.02
C PRO A 36 -101.25 -26.75 5.29
N ALA A 37 -102.16 -27.31 6.07
CA ALA A 37 -103.33 -28.10 5.71
C ALA A 37 -104.61 -27.31 5.35
N ALA A 38 -105.53 -28.01 4.68
CA ALA A 38 -106.94 -27.67 4.41
C ALA A 38 -107.81 -27.67 5.69
N PRO A 39 -109.10 -27.21 5.70
CA PRO A 39 -110.22 -28.04 5.18
C PRO A 39 -111.50 -27.29 4.71
N GLY A 40 -112.42 -27.99 4.02
CA GLY A 40 -113.86 -27.70 4.15
C GLY A 40 -114.80 -27.96 2.95
N ALA A 41 -115.53 -29.09 3.02
CA ALA A 41 -116.91 -29.32 2.56
C ALA A 41 -117.26 -29.53 1.05
N VAL A 42 -117.15 -30.80 0.63
CA VAL A 42 -118.16 -31.70 -0.03
C VAL A 42 -119.62 -31.15 -0.04
N PRO A 43 -120.53 -31.45 -1.02
CA PRO A 43 -120.63 -32.78 -1.65
C PRO A 43 -121.00 -32.90 -3.14
N GLY A 44 -120.69 -34.09 -3.69
CA GLY A 44 -121.24 -34.60 -4.95
C GLY A 44 -122.77 -34.81 -4.87
N PRO A 45 -123.41 -35.22 -5.97
CA PRO A 45 -123.54 -36.66 -6.28
C PRO A 45 -123.31 -36.97 -7.78
N ALA A 46 -122.69 -38.10 -8.13
CA ALA A 46 -123.25 -39.46 -8.34
C ALA A 46 -123.79 -39.72 -9.76
N ASN A 47 -123.26 -40.81 -10.33
CA ASN A 47 -123.86 -41.81 -11.23
C ASN A 47 -125.19 -41.47 -11.94
N VAL A 48 -125.29 -41.82 -13.23
CA VAL A 48 -126.30 -42.78 -13.74
C VAL A 48 -125.87 -43.28 -15.14
N LEU A 49 -125.63 -44.60 -15.22
CA LEU A 49 -125.77 -45.45 -16.40
C LEU A 49 -127.26 -45.57 -16.78
N LEU A 50 -127.59 -45.69 -18.08
CA LEU A 50 -128.54 -46.69 -18.65
C LEU A 50 -129.27 -46.17 -19.90
N GLN A 51 -128.97 -46.79 -21.03
CA GLN A 51 -129.87 -47.65 -21.82
C GLN A 51 -131.39 -47.46 -21.65
N ARG A 52 -132.08 -47.36 -22.81
CA ARG A 52 -133.13 -48.29 -23.30
C ARG A 52 -134.46 -47.64 -23.74
N ASP A 53 -134.82 -47.99 -24.99
CA ASP A 53 -136.11 -48.25 -25.65
C ASP A 53 -137.36 -47.34 -25.47
N SER A 54 -137.97 -47.13 -26.64
CA SER A 54 -139.29 -46.60 -27.05
C SER A 54 -140.49 -46.75 -26.10
N PRO A 55 -141.53 -45.91 -26.33
CA PRO A 55 -142.86 -46.49 -26.55
C PRO A 55 -143.65 -45.85 -27.70
N ALA A 56 -144.58 -46.65 -28.23
CA ALA A 56 -145.59 -46.32 -29.22
C ALA A 56 -146.77 -45.52 -28.62
N GLY A 57 -147.57 -44.87 -29.50
CA GLY A 57 -149.00 -44.68 -29.24
C GLY A 57 -149.57 -43.26 -29.34
N THR A 58 -150.04 -42.94 -30.55
CA THR A 58 -151.25 -42.15 -30.88
C THR A 58 -151.34 -40.63 -30.64
N ALA A 59 -151.26 -39.93 -31.79
CA ALA A 59 -152.20 -38.93 -32.31
C ALA A 59 -152.16 -37.46 -31.83
N GLY A 60 -151.72 -36.59 -32.75
CA GLY A 60 -152.48 -35.38 -33.09
C GLY A 60 -151.98 -34.02 -32.58
N HIS A 61 -151.10 -33.40 -33.37
CA HIS A 61 -150.83 -31.93 -33.42
C HIS A 61 -150.19 -31.24 -32.19
N GLY A 62 -148.86 -31.36 -32.05
CA GLY A 62 -148.07 -30.53 -31.11
C GLY A 62 -146.53 -30.56 -31.26
N ALA A 63 -145.98 -31.16 -32.32
CA ALA A 63 -144.53 -31.44 -32.43
C ALA A 63 -143.64 -30.25 -32.86
N ALA A 64 -144.22 -29.20 -33.46
CA ALA A 64 -143.45 -28.10 -34.06
C ALA A 64 -142.93 -27.03 -33.06
N GLN A 65 -143.40 -27.03 -31.81
CA GLN A 65 -142.95 -26.07 -30.78
C GLN A 65 -141.81 -26.59 -29.91
N ARG A 66 -141.76 -27.90 -29.61
CA ARG A 66 -140.68 -28.50 -28.79
C ARG A 66 -139.35 -28.57 -29.52
N LEU A 67 -139.36 -28.87 -30.83
CA LEU A 67 -138.15 -28.84 -31.68
C LEU A 67 -137.51 -27.43 -31.69
N ARG A 68 -138.33 -26.39 -31.84
CA ARG A 68 -137.85 -24.99 -31.83
C ARG A 68 -137.26 -24.54 -30.50
N HIS A 69 -137.61 -25.18 -29.38
CA HIS A 69 -137.06 -24.85 -28.07
C HIS A 69 -135.68 -25.49 -27.85
N LEU A 70 -135.50 -26.75 -28.26
CA LEU A 70 -134.21 -27.45 -28.18
C LEU A 70 -133.17 -26.87 -29.15
N GLU A 71 -133.60 -26.48 -30.36
CA GLU A 71 -132.75 -25.72 -31.30
C GLU A 71 -132.16 -24.48 -30.65
N ARG A 72 -132.99 -23.73 -29.91
CA ARG A 72 -132.60 -22.47 -29.28
C ARG A 72 -131.60 -22.67 -28.13
N ILE A 73 -131.67 -23.80 -27.42
CA ILE A 73 -130.70 -24.16 -26.35
C ILE A 73 -129.38 -24.62 -26.97
N LEU A 74 -129.42 -25.42 -28.03
CA LEU A 74 -128.23 -25.85 -28.76
C LEU A 74 -127.53 -24.66 -29.41
N GLU A 75 -128.26 -23.72 -30.03
CA GLU A 75 -127.71 -22.47 -30.57
C GLU A 75 -127.07 -21.60 -29.48
N ASN A 76 -127.69 -21.49 -28.30
CA ASN A 76 -127.10 -20.71 -27.21
C ASN A 76 -125.83 -21.38 -26.67
N SER A 77 -125.82 -22.71 -26.58
CA SER A 77 -124.66 -23.46 -26.11
C SER A 77 -123.50 -23.40 -27.12
N THR A 78 -123.78 -23.47 -28.43
CA THR A 78 -122.75 -23.30 -29.47
C THR A 78 -122.25 -21.88 -29.55
N GLN A 79 -123.12 -20.87 -29.40
CA GLN A 79 -122.70 -19.47 -29.29
C GLN A 79 -121.83 -19.21 -28.05
N TRP A 80 -122.14 -19.83 -26.92
CA TRP A 80 -121.32 -19.70 -25.70
C TRP A 80 -119.96 -20.36 -25.85
N LEU A 81 -119.88 -21.54 -26.49
CA LEU A 81 -118.61 -22.20 -26.81
C LEU A 81 -117.77 -21.39 -27.79
N LEU A 82 -118.37 -20.82 -28.84
CA LEU A 82 -117.69 -19.91 -29.78
C LEU A 82 -117.18 -18.65 -29.07
N LYS A 83 -117.94 -18.14 -28.10
CA LYS A 83 -117.54 -16.99 -27.30
C LYS A 83 -116.35 -17.33 -26.39
N LEU A 84 -116.34 -18.50 -25.76
CA LEU A 84 -115.21 -19.00 -24.97
C LEU A 84 -113.97 -19.26 -25.82
N GLU A 85 -114.15 -19.86 -27.00
CA GLU A 85 -113.06 -20.06 -27.96
C GLU A 85 -112.49 -18.72 -28.42
N SER A 86 -113.36 -17.75 -28.70
CA SER A 86 -112.97 -16.37 -29.01
C SER A 86 -112.21 -15.72 -27.83
N TYR A 87 -112.63 -15.89 -26.58
CA TYR A 87 -111.91 -15.39 -25.41
C TYR A 87 -110.54 -16.06 -25.20
N LEU A 88 -110.46 -17.38 -25.40
CA LEU A 88 -109.18 -18.11 -25.32
C LEU A 88 -108.23 -17.72 -26.45
N GLN A 89 -108.76 -17.46 -27.65
CA GLN A 89 -107.97 -17.01 -28.80
C GLN A 89 -107.55 -15.53 -28.70
N SER A 90 -108.43 -14.66 -28.21
CA SER A 90 -108.18 -13.20 -28.15
C SER A 90 -107.43 -12.74 -26.91
N GLY A 91 -107.57 -13.43 -25.76
CA GLY A 91 -106.92 -13.07 -24.51
C GLY A 91 -105.80 -14.04 -24.13
N ALA A 92 -106.15 -15.29 -23.84
CA ALA A 92 -105.22 -16.22 -23.19
C ALA A 92 -104.03 -16.66 -24.08
N LYS A 93 -104.25 -16.87 -25.38
CA LYS A 93 -103.17 -17.24 -26.33
C LYS A 93 -102.12 -16.13 -26.53
N PRO A 94 -102.49 -14.88 -26.86
CA PRO A 94 -101.50 -13.82 -27.02
C PRO A 94 -100.79 -13.47 -25.70
N GLU A 95 -101.50 -13.46 -24.58
CA GLU A 95 -100.92 -13.17 -23.25
C GLU A 95 -99.91 -14.26 -22.84
N MET A 96 -100.20 -15.55 -23.08
CA MET A 96 -99.23 -16.64 -22.87
C MET A 96 -98.03 -16.58 -23.83
N ALA A 97 -98.22 -16.10 -25.06
CA ALA A 97 -97.13 -15.92 -26.01
C ALA A 97 -96.22 -14.75 -25.59
N GLU A 98 -96.81 -13.64 -25.12
CA GLU A 98 -96.10 -12.47 -24.61
C GLU A 98 -95.35 -12.78 -23.31
N LEU A 99 -95.95 -13.52 -22.37
CA LEU A 99 -95.28 -14.00 -21.16
C LEU A 99 -94.10 -14.93 -21.47
N ARG A 100 -94.23 -15.81 -22.46
CA ARG A 100 -93.10 -16.65 -22.92
C ARG A 100 -92.00 -15.83 -23.58
N GLN A 101 -92.36 -14.83 -24.39
CA GLN A 101 -91.41 -13.97 -25.07
C GLN A 101 -90.67 -13.05 -24.10
N THR A 102 -91.37 -12.43 -23.15
CA THR A 102 -90.77 -11.60 -22.09
C THR A 102 -89.90 -12.44 -21.14
N ALA A 103 -90.34 -13.65 -20.77
CA ALA A 103 -89.49 -14.58 -20.02
C ALA A 103 -88.21 -14.95 -20.79
N ALA A 104 -88.33 -15.25 -22.10
CA ALA A 104 -87.19 -15.56 -22.95
C ALA A 104 -86.24 -14.35 -23.12
N GLN A 105 -86.79 -13.15 -23.30
CA GLN A 105 -86.04 -11.89 -23.40
C GLN A 105 -85.31 -11.55 -22.09
N ASN A 106 -85.97 -11.72 -20.94
CA ASN A 106 -85.34 -11.51 -19.63
C ASN A 106 -84.24 -12.54 -19.36
N GLN A 107 -84.45 -13.81 -19.75
CA GLN A 107 -83.41 -14.84 -19.67
C GLN A 107 -82.24 -14.57 -20.62
N THR A 108 -82.48 -14.04 -21.83
CA THR A 108 -81.38 -13.65 -22.73
C THR A 108 -80.64 -12.41 -22.23
N ALA A 109 -81.34 -11.40 -21.71
CA ALA A 109 -80.72 -10.20 -21.15
C ALA A 109 -79.83 -10.54 -19.95
N THR A 110 -80.32 -11.36 -19.01
CA THR A 110 -79.52 -11.84 -17.87
C THR A 110 -78.33 -12.68 -18.32
N MET A 111 -78.49 -13.56 -19.32
CA MET A 111 -77.38 -14.33 -19.88
C MET A 111 -76.32 -13.45 -20.56
N LEU A 112 -76.72 -12.41 -21.29
CA LEU A 112 -75.82 -11.46 -21.93
C LEU A 112 -75.08 -10.59 -20.89
N GLU A 113 -75.75 -10.18 -19.82
CA GLU A 113 -75.13 -9.42 -18.74
C GLU A 113 -74.09 -10.26 -17.99
N ILE A 114 -74.42 -11.53 -17.67
CA ILE A 114 -73.47 -12.48 -17.10
C ILE A 114 -72.29 -12.71 -18.06
N GLY A 115 -72.56 -12.93 -19.35
CA GLY A 115 -71.53 -13.11 -20.38
C GLY A 115 -70.60 -11.89 -20.50
N SER A 116 -71.15 -10.68 -20.51
CA SER A 116 -70.39 -9.43 -20.56
C SER A 116 -69.53 -9.23 -19.30
N SER A 117 -70.10 -9.47 -18.11
CA SER A 117 -69.37 -9.35 -16.85
C SER A 117 -68.21 -10.36 -16.76
N LEU A 118 -68.42 -11.60 -17.21
CA LEU A 118 -67.39 -12.63 -17.27
C LEU A 118 -66.29 -12.28 -18.27
N LEU A 119 -66.66 -11.79 -19.46
CA LEU A 119 -65.69 -11.35 -20.46
C LEU A 119 -64.87 -10.16 -19.97
N ASN A 120 -65.50 -9.18 -19.31
CA ASN A 120 -64.79 -8.03 -18.75
C ASN A 120 -63.82 -8.47 -17.64
N ARG A 121 -64.27 -9.35 -16.73
CA ARG A 121 -63.42 -9.91 -15.67
C ARG A 121 -62.27 -10.75 -16.23
N SER A 122 -62.53 -11.54 -17.27
CA SER A 122 -61.50 -12.31 -17.99
C SER A 122 -60.48 -11.38 -18.65
N ALA A 123 -60.92 -10.34 -19.35
CA ALA A 123 -60.04 -9.36 -19.98
C ALA A 123 -59.19 -8.60 -18.94
N GLU A 124 -59.76 -8.23 -17.78
CA GLU A 124 -59.03 -7.60 -16.69
C GLU A 124 -57.98 -8.56 -16.08
N GLN A 125 -58.33 -9.83 -15.89
CA GLN A 125 -57.39 -10.85 -15.43
C GLN A 125 -56.26 -11.08 -16.44
N SER A 126 -56.57 -11.12 -17.74
CA SER A 126 -55.55 -11.23 -18.79
C SER A 126 -54.58 -10.05 -18.77
N ARG A 127 -55.08 -8.82 -18.60
CA ARG A 127 -54.21 -7.62 -18.48
C ARG A 127 -53.30 -7.68 -17.26
N LYS A 128 -53.84 -8.06 -16.09
CA LYS A 128 -53.05 -8.24 -14.87
C LYS A 128 -51.97 -9.31 -15.04
N LEU A 129 -52.31 -10.40 -15.73
CA LEU A 129 -51.34 -11.46 -16.01
C LEU A 129 -50.23 -10.97 -16.95
N THR A 130 -50.57 -10.26 -18.02
CA THR A 130 -49.56 -9.69 -18.94
C THR A 130 -48.64 -8.68 -18.25
N ASP A 131 -49.15 -7.89 -17.30
CA ASP A 131 -48.34 -6.96 -16.52
C ASP A 131 -47.34 -7.70 -15.61
N VAL A 132 -47.79 -8.76 -14.95
CA VAL A 132 -46.92 -9.63 -14.12
C VAL A 132 -45.88 -10.33 -14.99
N GLU A 133 -46.27 -10.87 -16.15
CA GLU A 133 -45.34 -11.50 -17.10
C GLU A 133 -44.26 -10.52 -17.57
N ALA A 134 -44.64 -9.29 -17.93
CA ALA A 134 -43.71 -8.23 -18.30
C ALA A 134 -42.77 -7.85 -17.15
N GLN A 135 -43.28 -7.78 -15.92
CA GLN A 135 -42.47 -7.51 -14.73
C GLN A 135 -41.46 -8.63 -14.47
N VAL A 136 -41.88 -9.89 -14.56
CA VAL A 136 -41.01 -11.06 -14.40
C VAL A 136 -39.93 -11.06 -15.48
N LEU A 137 -40.29 -10.83 -16.74
CA LEU A 137 -39.32 -10.73 -17.84
C LEU A 137 -38.26 -9.65 -17.59
N ASN A 138 -38.67 -8.46 -17.13
CA ASN A 138 -37.74 -7.37 -16.81
C ASN A 138 -36.82 -7.73 -15.64
N GLN A 139 -37.35 -8.37 -14.59
CA GLN A 139 -36.54 -8.86 -13.48
C GLN A 139 -35.54 -9.94 -13.92
N THR A 140 -35.96 -10.90 -14.74
CA THR A 140 -35.09 -11.92 -15.32
C THR A 140 -33.95 -11.30 -16.11
N TRP A 141 -34.26 -10.36 -17.02
CA TRP A 141 -33.24 -9.64 -17.78
C TRP A 141 -32.25 -8.90 -16.89
N ARG A 142 -32.72 -8.24 -15.82
CA ARG A 142 -31.84 -7.55 -14.86
C ARG A 142 -30.89 -8.52 -14.16
N ILE A 143 -31.40 -9.67 -13.73
CA ILE A 143 -30.59 -10.69 -13.04
C ILE A 143 -29.57 -11.30 -14.01
N GLU A 144 -29.97 -11.59 -15.24
CA GLU A 144 -29.07 -12.12 -16.27
C GLU A 144 -27.92 -11.16 -16.57
N MET A 145 -28.21 -9.88 -16.74
CA MET A 145 -27.19 -8.85 -16.96
C MET A 145 -26.21 -8.76 -15.78
N GLN A 146 -26.72 -8.75 -14.54
CA GLN A 146 -25.86 -8.74 -13.34
C GLN A 146 -25.01 -10.01 -13.24
N LEU A 147 -25.57 -11.17 -13.60
CA LEU A 147 -24.85 -12.44 -13.59
C LEU A 147 -23.69 -12.42 -14.60
N GLN A 148 -23.91 -11.88 -15.80
CA GLN A 148 -22.87 -11.73 -16.82
C GLN A 148 -21.77 -10.75 -16.38
N GLU A 149 -22.14 -9.61 -15.80
CA GLU A 149 -21.18 -8.63 -15.29
C GLU A 149 -20.33 -9.23 -14.17
N ASN A 150 -20.97 -9.93 -13.22
CA ASN A 150 -20.27 -10.64 -12.15
C ASN A 150 -19.32 -11.70 -12.71
N SER A 151 -19.75 -12.51 -13.68
CA SER A 151 -18.89 -13.53 -14.32
C SER A 151 -17.68 -12.90 -15.05
N LEU A 152 -17.86 -11.77 -15.73
CA LEU A 152 -16.75 -11.04 -16.34
C LEU A 152 -15.77 -10.52 -15.28
N SER A 153 -16.31 -10.00 -14.17
CA SER A 153 -15.49 -9.49 -13.07
C SER A 153 -14.69 -10.62 -12.39
N THR A 154 -15.29 -11.80 -12.18
CA THR A 154 -14.61 -12.94 -11.56
C THR A 154 -13.50 -13.46 -12.46
N THR A 155 -13.73 -13.61 -13.77
CA THR A 155 -12.69 -14.05 -14.71
C THR A 155 -11.52 -13.05 -14.80
N LYS A 156 -11.79 -11.74 -14.66
CA LYS A 156 -10.73 -10.73 -14.59
C LYS A 156 -9.90 -10.87 -13.30
N LEU A 157 -10.55 -11.08 -12.17
CA LEU A 157 -9.89 -11.30 -10.88
C LEU A 157 -9.07 -12.59 -10.88
N GLU A 158 -9.57 -13.67 -11.45
CA GLU A 158 -8.84 -14.94 -11.62
C GLU A 158 -7.55 -14.76 -12.42
N LYS A 159 -7.61 -14.01 -13.53
CA LYS A 159 -6.41 -13.67 -14.32
C LYS A 159 -5.39 -12.86 -13.52
N GLN A 160 -5.86 -11.87 -12.75
CA GLN A 160 -4.98 -11.07 -11.88
C GLN A 160 -4.33 -11.92 -10.79
N LEU A 161 -5.09 -12.81 -10.18
CA LEU A 161 -4.60 -13.71 -9.14
C LEU A 161 -3.54 -14.67 -9.70
N LEU A 162 -3.76 -15.21 -10.91
CA LEU A 162 -2.77 -16.05 -11.60
C LEU A 162 -1.46 -15.30 -11.87
N LEU A 163 -1.54 -14.06 -12.35
CA LEU A 163 -0.36 -13.22 -12.59
C LEU A 163 0.41 -12.92 -11.29
N GLN A 164 -0.31 -12.55 -10.23
CA GLN A 164 0.29 -12.33 -8.91
C GLN A 164 0.95 -13.59 -8.36
N THR A 165 0.31 -14.74 -8.53
CA THR A 165 0.86 -16.05 -8.11
C THR A 165 2.17 -16.37 -8.83
N ASN A 166 2.22 -16.11 -10.13
CA ASN A 166 3.46 -16.29 -10.90
C ASN A 166 4.58 -15.36 -10.43
N GLU A 167 4.29 -14.09 -10.14
CA GLU A 167 5.29 -13.17 -9.57
C GLU A 167 5.76 -13.60 -8.18
N ILE A 168 4.86 -14.10 -7.33
CA ILE A 168 5.23 -14.66 -6.02
C ILE A 168 6.18 -15.85 -6.20
N HIS A 169 5.91 -16.77 -7.12
CA HIS A 169 6.81 -17.90 -7.39
C HIS A 169 8.18 -17.44 -7.91
N LYS A 170 8.25 -16.42 -8.78
CA LYS A 170 9.52 -15.84 -9.21
C LYS A 170 10.29 -15.23 -8.05
N LEU A 171 9.61 -14.52 -7.14
CA LEU A 171 10.23 -13.94 -5.95
C LEU A 171 10.71 -15.01 -4.98
N GLN A 172 9.93 -16.08 -4.76
CA GLN A 172 10.33 -17.22 -3.93
C GLN A 172 11.59 -17.89 -4.47
N ASN A 173 11.68 -18.13 -5.79
CA ASN A 173 12.88 -18.68 -6.40
C ASN A 173 14.10 -17.78 -6.21
N ARG A 174 13.94 -16.46 -6.37
CA ARG A 174 15.02 -15.50 -6.12
C ARG A 174 15.44 -15.49 -4.65
N ASN A 175 14.48 -15.54 -3.72
CA ASN A 175 14.77 -15.59 -2.28
C ASN A 175 15.53 -16.85 -1.92
N ASN A 176 15.14 -18.03 -2.42
CA ASN A 176 15.86 -19.27 -2.18
C ASN A 176 17.33 -19.21 -2.65
N ILE A 177 17.57 -18.65 -3.84
CA ILE A 177 18.95 -18.46 -4.35
C ILE A 177 19.73 -17.50 -3.46
N LEU A 178 19.10 -16.43 -2.97
CA LEU A 178 19.74 -15.47 -2.07
C LEU A 178 20.04 -16.08 -0.71
N GLU A 179 19.15 -16.89 -0.14
CA GLU A 179 19.35 -17.60 1.12
C GLU A 179 20.57 -18.52 1.05
N VAL A 180 20.70 -19.29 -0.05
CA VAL A 180 21.88 -20.15 -0.27
C VAL A 180 23.16 -19.33 -0.36
N ARG A 181 23.15 -18.21 -1.10
CA ARG A 181 24.33 -17.33 -1.22
C ARG A 181 24.71 -16.67 0.10
N VAL A 182 23.73 -16.27 0.91
CA VAL A 182 23.97 -15.70 2.25
C VAL A 182 24.63 -16.74 3.14
N LEU A 183 24.13 -17.98 3.13
CA LEU A 183 24.73 -19.07 3.90
C LEU A 183 26.18 -19.34 3.45
N GLU A 184 26.44 -19.36 2.14
CA GLU A 184 27.79 -19.53 1.60
C GLU A 184 28.72 -18.39 2.04
N MET A 185 28.28 -17.13 1.94
CA MET A 185 29.05 -15.98 2.41
C MET A 185 29.32 -16.03 3.92
N GLU A 186 28.34 -16.42 4.73
CA GLU A 186 28.54 -16.59 6.18
C GLU A 186 29.58 -17.65 6.49
N THR A 187 29.55 -18.80 5.79
CA THR A 187 30.54 -19.87 6.01
C THR A 187 31.95 -19.41 5.62
N LYS A 188 32.09 -18.68 4.51
CA LYS A 188 33.37 -18.12 4.08
C LYS A 188 33.88 -17.08 5.08
N GLN A 189 33.02 -16.17 5.54
CA GLN A 189 33.38 -15.17 6.55
C GLN A 189 33.83 -15.81 7.86
N ARG A 190 33.15 -16.88 8.31
CA ARG A 190 33.55 -17.63 9.52
C ARG A 190 34.92 -18.27 9.35
N ALA A 191 35.23 -18.83 8.17
CA ALA A 191 36.52 -19.42 7.88
C ALA A 191 37.65 -18.35 7.85
N GLU A 192 37.41 -17.21 7.22
CA GLU A 192 38.37 -16.09 7.18
C GLU A 192 38.64 -15.53 8.58
N LEU A 193 37.60 -15.38 9.41
CA LEU A 193 37.73 -14.94 10.80
C LEU A 193 38.55 -15.94 11.64
N ALA A 194 38.31 -17.24 11.47
CA ALA A 194 39.11 -18.27 12.15
C ALA A 194 40.58 -18.22 11.71
N GLY A 195 40.84 -17.99 10.42
CA GLY A 195 42.19 -17.79 9.89
C GLY A 195 42.88 -16.56 10.49
N ALA A 196 42.18 -15.41 10.52
CA ALA A 196 42.70 -14.18 11.11
C ALA A 196 42.99 -14.32 12.61
N HIS A 197 42.15 -15.05 13.35
CA HIS A 197 42.38 -15.33 14.77
C HIS A 197 43.65 -16.17 14.99
N SER A 198 43.86 -17.19 14.16
CA SER A 198 45.08 -18.02 14.21
C SER A 198 46.34 -17.20 13.93
N GLU A 199 46.31 -16.32 12.92
CA GLU A 199 47.43 -15.41 12.63
C GLU A 199 47.67 -14.40 13.76
N LYS A 200 46.61 -13.83 14.35
CA LYS A 200 46.73 -12.97 15.52
C LYS A 200 47.44 -13.67 16.68
N GLU A 201 47.08 -14.92 16.98
CA GLU A 201 47.74 -15.70 18.03
C GLU A 201 49.22 -15.98 17.73
N LYS A 202 49.58 -16.21 16.46
CA LYS A 202 50.99 -16.35 16.05
C LYS A 202 51.76 -15.05 16.25
N LEU A 203 51.20 -13.93 15.81
CA LEU A 203 51.81 -12.61 15.98
C LEU A 203 51.96 -12.24 17.45
N GLN A 204 50.94 -12.51 18.28
CA GLN A 204 50.99 -12.23 19.71
C GLN A 204 52.09 -13.05 20.42
N ARG A 205 52.30 -14.31 20.00
CA ARG A 205 53.43 -15.14 20.46
C ARG A 205 54.78 -14.57 20.02
N LEU A 206 54.90 -14.10 18.78
CA LEU A 206 56.13 -13.45 18.30
C LEU A 206 56.43 -12.17 19.05
N LEU A 207 55.41 -11.34 19.28
CA LEU A 207 55.54 -10.07 19.98
C LEU A 207 55.99 -10.28 21.43
N SER A 208 55.45 -11.30 22.11
CA SER A 208 55.85 -11.69 23.47
C SER A 208 57.30 -12.20 23.52
N ARG A 209 57.78 -12.86 22.45
CA ARG A 209 59.19 -13.27 22.35
C ARG A 209 60.11 -12.08 22.12
N GLN A 210 59.71 -11.15 21.25
CA GLN A 210 60.47 -9.94 20.97
C GLN A 210 60.54 -9.03 22.19
N SER A 211 59.45 -8.85 22.94
CA SER A 211 59.46 -8.06 24.17
C SER A 211 60.42 -8.64 25.21
N GLY A 212 60.41 -9.96 25.42
CA GLY A 212 61.37 -10.61 26.32
C GLY A 212 62.82 -10.45 25.87
N ALA A 213 63.10 -10.50 24.57
CA ALA A 213 64.44 -10.25 24.04
C ALA A 213 64.89 -8.80 24.22
N ILE A 214 63.97 -7.84 24.07
CA ILE A 214 64.24 -6.42 24.31
C ILE A 214 64.53 -6.16 25.79
N GLU A 215 63.75 -6.74 26.71
CA GLU A 215 64.01 -6.64 28.16
C GLU A 215 65.40 -7.18 28.52
N GLU A 216 65.80 -8.32 27.94
CA GLU A 216 67.13 -8.87 28.16
C GLU A 216 68.23 -7.97 27.56
N MET A 217 68.01 -7.41 26.36
CA MET A 217 68.93 -6.42 25.77
C MET A 217 69.02 -5.14 26.61
N GLU A 218 67.92 -4.65 27.18
CA GLU A 218 67.92 -3.48 28.04
C GLU A 218 68.72 -3.74 29.32
N LYS A 219 68.56 -4.94 29.91
CA LYS A 219 69.34 -5.36 31.08
C LYS A 219 70.84 -5.44 30.78
N THR A 220 71.21 -6.02 29.64
CA THR A 220 72.62 -6.09 29.20
C THR A 220 73.19 -4.70 28.88
N LEU A 221 72.39 -3.81 28.27
CA LEU A 221 72.78 -2.43 28.00
C LEU A 221 72.97 -1.64 29.31
N LEU A 222 72.09 -1.80 30.29
CA LEU A 222 72.23 -1.18 31.61
C LEU A 222 73.51 -1.65 32.31
N ALA A 223 73.80 -2.96 32.29
CA ALA A 223 75.04 -3.51 32.84
C ALA A 223 76.29 -2.99 32.12
N ALA A 224 76.26 -2.93 30.78
CA ALA A 224 77.33 -2.35 29.97
C ALA A 224 77.49 -0.85 30.26
N SER A 225 76.41 -0.08 30.38
CA SER A 225 76.44 1.35 30.68
C SER A 225 76.98 1.64 32.08
N ALA A 226 76.69 0.80 33.08
CA ALA A 226 77.25 0.91 34.42
C ALA A 226 78.78 0.70 34.38
N ASN A 227 79.25 -0.31 33.65
CA ASN A 227 80.68 -0.54 33.43
C ASN A 227 81.34 0.60 32.64
N THR A 228 80.65 1.11 31.62
CA THR A 228 81.12 2.26 30.82
C THR A 228 81.18 3.51 31.69
N SER A 229 80.23 3.73 32.60
CA SER A 229 80.25 4.85 33.56
C SER A 229 81.40 4.73 34.56
N LEU A 230 81.81 3.51 34.91
CA LEU A 230 82.97 3.26 35.76
C LEU A 230 84.28 3.58 35.00
N LEU A 231 84.36 3.17 33.73
CA LEU A 231 85.45 3.54 32.82
C LEU A 231 85.48 5.05 32.56
N GLN A 232 84.31 5.67 32.41
CA GLN A 232 84.14 7.10 32.17
C GLN A 232 84.44 7.92 33.43
N ARG A 233 84.20 7.38 34.63
CA ARG A 233 84.70 7.93 35.91
C ARG A 233 86.22 7.86 36.01
N GLN A 234 86.84 6.72 35.65
CA GLN A 234 88.31 6.62 35.57
C GLN A 234 88.88 7.62 34.55
N GLN A 235 88.22 7.75 33.39
CA GLN A 235 88.62 8.70 32.35
C GLN A 235 88.42 10.15 32.79
N LEU A 236 87.36 10.47 33.56
CA LEU A 236 87.15 11.78 34.21
C LEU A 236 88.20 12.07 35.29
N GLN A 237 88.69 11.06 36.01
CA GLN A 237 89.78 11.21 36.99
C GLN A 237 91.11 11.54 36.30
N LEU A 238 91.38 10.89 35.16
CA LEU A 238 92.49 11.23 34.26
C LEU A 238 92.32 12.62 33.64
N LEU A 239 91.12 12.95 33.17
CA LEU A 239 90.78 14.27 32.63
C LEU A 239 90.83 15.36 33.68
N GLN A 240 90.52 15.11 34.95
CA GLN A 240 90.68 16.06 36.06
C GLN A 240 92.15 16.28 36.41
N SER A 241 92.97 15.24 36.31
CA SER A 241 94.43 15.34 36.45
C SER A 241 95.03 16.19 35.31
N VAL A 242 94.55 15.98 34.08
CA VAL A 242 94.91 16.77 32.88
C VAL A 242 94.30 18.18 32.90
N GLN A 243 93.08 18.37 33.42
CA GLN A 243 92.44 19.68 33.57
C GLN A 243 93.05 20.49 34.72
N SER A 244 93.62 19.85 35.73
CA SER A 244 94.44 20.54 36.75
C SER A 244 95.75 21.07 36.12
N LEU A 245 96.28 20.37 35.11
CA LEU A 245 97.39 20.84 34.27
C LEU A 245 96.94 21.93 33.26
N VAL A 246 95.73 21.87 32.72
CA VAL A 246 95.19 22.86 31.75
C VAL A 246 94.61 24.12 32.42
N ARG A 247 94.15 24.04 33.68
CA ARG A 247 93.70 25.20 34.49
C ARG A 247 94.84 26.13 34.91
N LEU A 248 96.09 25.70 34.77
CA LEU A 248 97.26 26.57 34.82
C LEU A 248 97.43 27.42 33.55
N VAL A 249 96.70 27.15 32.46
CA VAL A 249 96.95 27.76 31.14
C VAL A 249 95.81 28.65 30.62
N SER A 250 94.54 28.42 30.93
CA SER A 250 93.49 29.17 30.19
C SER A 250 92.29 29.56 31.03
N ARG A 251 92.25 30.86 31.36
CA ARG A 251 91.13 31.57 31.99
C ARG A 251 90.27 32.20 30.88
N GLY A 252 88.98 31.85 30.80
CA GLY A 252 87.98 32.71 30.16
C GLY A 252 86.87 32.07 29.34
N ARG A 253 85.64 32.13 29.90
CA ARG A 253 84.33 32.48 29.27
C ARG A 253 83.84 31.61 28.08
N GLY A 254 82.65 31.01 28.07
CA GLY A 254 81.36 31.32 28.71
C GLY A 254 80.32 31.51 27.60
N GLU A 255 79.52 30.49 27.30
CA GLU A 255 78.45 30.53 26.29
C GLU A 255 77.10 30.96 26.90
N ARG A 256 76.34 31.74 26.11
CA ARG A 256 74.99 32.24 26.40
C ARG A 256 73.93 31.29 25.85
N ALA A 257 72.82 31.23 26.58
CA ALA A 257 71.58 30.54 26.26
C ALA A 257 70.84 31.12 25.05
N VAL A 258 70.14 30.22 24.34
CA VAL A 258 69.24 30.46 23.19
C VAL A 258 67.81 30.74 23.69
N SER A 259 67.14 31.70 23.04
CA SER A 259 65.73 32.07 23.23
C SER A 259 64.78 31.16 22.43
N PRO A 260 63.50 30.99 22.83
CA PRO A 260 62.56 30.14 22.10
C PRO A 260 61.85 30.85 20.93
N GLY A 261 61.88 30.21 19.76
CA GLY A 261 60.72 29.92 18.90
C GLY A 261 60.04 31.06 18.14
N GLN A 262 60.50 31.34 16.92
CA GLN A 262 59.66 31.93 15.88
C GLN A 262 58.62 30.90 15.41
N GLN A 263 57.33 31.27 15.41
CA GLN A 263 56.26 30.48 14.80
C GLN A 263 56.49 30.40 13.28
N GLN A 264 56.88 29.23 12.81
CA GLN A 264 57.17 28.98 11.41
C GLN A 264 55.85 28.69 10.67
N GLN A 265 55.63 29.38 9.56
CA GLN A 265 54.42 29.34 8.74
C GLN A 265 54.63 28.34 7.60
N PHE A 266 53.69 27.39 7.45
CA PHE A 266 53.75 26.31 6.44
C PHE A 266 52.57 26.42 5.47
N GLN A 267 52.79 26.06 4.20
CA GLN A 267 51.78 26.13 3.15
C GLN A 267 50.72 25.03 3.30
N ASP A 268 51.14 23.81 3.59
CA ASP A 268 50.29 22.65 3.86
C ASP A 268 50.98 21.69 4.84
N CYS A 269 50.31 20.58 5.17
CA CYS A 269 50.84 19.61 6.12
C CYS A 269 52.01 18.78 5.60
N ALA A 270 52.31 18.80 4.29
CA ALA A 270 53.43 18.05 3.72
C ALA A 270 54.79 18.74 3.95
N GLU A 271 54.80 20.06 4.18
CA GLU A 271 56.01 20.82 4.49
C GLU A 271 56.46 20.71 5.96
N LEU A 272 55.62 20.11 6.82
CA LEU A 272 55.94 19.94 8.23
C LEU A 272 56.93 18.78 8.43
N PRO A 273 58.02 18.98 9.20
CA PRO A 273 58.86 17.86 9.63
C PRO A 273 58.01 16.85 10.42
N ASN A 274 58.36 15.55 10.37
CA ASN A 274 57.67 14.36 10.93
C ASN A 274 57.33 14.37 12.45
N LEU A 275 56.93 15.51 13.01
CA LEU A 275 56.53 15.70 14.39
C LEU A 275 55.01 15.58 14.47
N ALA A 276 54.54 14.47 15.04
CA ALA A 276 53.14 14.28 15.40
C ALA A 276 52.68 15.41 16.34
N GLY A 277 51.66 16.17 15.93
CA GLY A 277 51.12 17.29 16.74
C GLY A 277 50.29 18.29 15.94
N ARG A 278 49.46 19.09 16.63
CA ARG A 278 48.70 20.19 16.03
C ARG A 278 49.65 21.23 15.47
N HIS A 279 49.66 21.39 14.14
CA HIS A 279 50.45 22.42 13.49
C HIS A 279 49.54 23.40 12.75
N LEU A 280 49.81 24.69 12.96
CA LEU A 280 49.10 25.75 12.25
C LEU A 280 49.70 25.89 10.84
N ALA A 281 49.08 25.28 9.83
CA ALA A 281 49.25 25.77 8.47
C ALA A 281 48.66 27.18 8.43
N THR A 282 49.41 28.16 7.96
CA THR A 282 48.92 29.54 7.85
C THR A 282 49.25 30.05 6.46
N GLN A 283 48.24 30.58 5.77
CA GLN A 283 48.43 31.15 4.45
C GLN A 283 49.14 32.51 4.57
N SER A 284 50.09 32.81 3.69
CA SER A 284 50.50 34.18 3.38
C SER A 284 50.42 34.47 1.88
N LYS A 285 49.51 35.39 1.51
CA LYS A 285 49.90 36.73 1.04
C LYS A 285 48.68 37.67 1.05
N PRO A 286 48.83 38.95 1.45
CA PRO A 286 47.74 39.92 1.46
C PRO A 286 47.38 40.32 0.02
N SER A 287 46.12 40.17 -0.36
CA SER A 287 45.52 41.05 -1.36
C SER A 287 45.11 42.35 -0.63
N PRO A 288 45.27 43.56 -1.20
CA PRO A 288 45.07 44.83 -0.50
C PRO A 288 43.63 45.10 -0.02
N ALA A 289 42.69 44.16 -0.19
CA ALA A 289 41.29 44.34 0.13
C ALA A 289 40.81 43.65 1.41
N HIS A 290 41.46 42.55 1.88
CA HIS A 290 40.95 41.81 3.04
C HIS A 290 42.09 41.11 3.82
N PRO A 291 42.25 41.37 5.14
CA PRO A 291 43.12 40.58 5.99
C PRO A 291 42.48 39.20 6.20
N SER A 292 42.87 38.21 5.39
CA SER A 292 42.45 36.82 5.60
C SER A 292 43.19 36.27 6.82
N LEU A 293 42.44 35.93 7.87
CA LEU A 293 42.98 35.28 9.05
C LEU A 293 43.73 33.98 8.66
N PRO A 294 44.83 33.66 9.35
CA PRO A 294 45.47 32.36 9.22
C PRO A 294 44.47 31.24 9.54
N LEU A 295 44.20 30.40 8.55
CA LEU A 295 43.20 29.34 8.67
C LEU A 295 43.85 28.08 9.26
N GLN A 296 43.38 27.65 10.44
CA GLN A 296 43.93 26.47 11.11
C GLN A 296 43.41 25.18 10.47
N ALA A 297 44.33 24.28 10.09
CA ALA A 297 44.03 22.95 9.59
C ALA A 297 44.56 21.88 10.55
N TYR A 298 43.91 20.72 10.57
CA TYR A 298 44.44 19.55 11.25
C TYR A 298 45.34 18.75 10.30
N CYS A 299 46.54 18.41 10.76
CA CYS A 299 47.50 17.60 10.02
C CYS A 299 47.48 16.15 10.51
N ASP A 300 47.28 15.21 9.58
CA ASP A 300 47.47 13.79 9.83
C ASP A 300 48.85 13.37 9.30
N MET A 301 49.74 13.06 10.23
CA MET A 301 51.14 12.67 9.97
C MET A 301 51.36 11.15 10.08
N GLU A 302 50.30 10.37 10.29
CA GLU A 302 50.39 8.92 10.54
C GLU A 302 49.83 8.11 9.37
N THR A 303 48.66 8.50 8.87
CA THR A 303 47.96 7.78 7.79
C THR A 303 48.75 7.82 6.49
N ASP A 304 49.02 6.65 5.90
CA ASP A 304 49.67 6.53 4.58
C ASP A 304 50.96 7.39 4.44
N ARG A 305 51.87 7.30 5.40
CA ARG A 305 53.13 8.09 5.49
C ARG A 305 52.95 9.58 5.83
N GLY A 306 51.75 10.02 6.20
CA GLY A 306 51.51 11.36 6.73
C GLY A 306 51.47 12.47 5.67
N GLY A 307 51.61 13.73 6.11
CA GLY A 307 51.56 14.90 5.24
C GLY A 307 50.14 15.29 4.79
N TRP A 308 49.11 14.77 5.44
CA TRP A 308 47.72 15.01 5.05
C TRP A 308 47.15 16.25 5.70
N THR A 309 46.63 17.16 4.89
CA THR A 309 45.85 18.32 5.36
C THR A 309 44.38 17.93 5.36
N ILE A 310 43.77 17.83 6.54
CA ILE A 310 42.33 17.53 6.64
C ILE A 310 41.53 18.76 6.18
N ILE A 311 40.61 18.57 5.25
CA ILE A 311 39.73 19.62 4.72
C ILE A 311 38.29 19.52 5.24
N GLN A 312 37.91 18.32 5.72
CA GLN A 312 36.61 18.06 6.34
C GLN A 312 36.75 16.95 7.38
N LEU A 313 36.08 17.13 8.52
CA LEU A 313 35.99 16.11 9.57
C LEU A 313 34.56 16.04 10.12
N ARG A 314 33.97 14.84 10.12
CA ARG A 314 32.71 14.48 10.79
C ARG A 314 32.99 13.33 11.75
N ALA A 315 32.51 13.43 12.99
CA ALA A 315 32.81 12.46 14.02
C ALA A 315 31.68 12.28 15.05
N ASN A 316 30.95 13.34 15.39
CA ASN A 316 30.04 13.32 16.54
C ASN A 316 28.76 14.17 16.39
N GLY A 317 28.60 14.93 15.30
CA GLY A 317 27.44 15.78 15.05
C GLY A 317 27.36 17.03 15.93
N SER A 318 28.46 17.43 16.57
CA SER A 318 28.52 18.65 17.39
C SER A 318 28.37 19.94 16.59
N LEU A 319 28.66 19.89 15.28
CA LEU A 319 28.62 21.05 14.40
C LEU A 319 27.54 20.89 13.33
N SER A 320 26.69 21.92 13.18
CA SER A 320 25.76 21.98 12.05
C SER A 320 26.50 22.28 10.75
N PHE A 321 26.26 21.45 9.72
CA PHE A 321 26.75 21.66 8.36
C PHE A 321 25.70 22.33 7.45
N GLN A 322 24.53 22.72 7.98
CA GLN A 322 23.51 23.49 7.24
C GLN A 322 23.92 24.97 7.12
N ARG A 323 25.02 25.21 6.41
CA ARG A 323 25.67 26.52 6.31
C ARG A 323 25.39 27.21 4.97
N SER A 324 25.55 28.52 4.98
CA SER A 324 25.43 29.38 3.79
C SER A 324 26.63 29.25 2.85
N TRP A 325 26.49 29.75 1.62
CA TRP A 325 27.60 29.87 0.66
C TRP A 325 28.82 30.56 1.26
N ARG A 326 28.60 31.70 1.93
CA ARG A 326 29.67 32.50 2.54
C ARG A 326 30.42 31.72 3.62
N GLU A 327 29.72 30.96 4.45
CA GLU A 327 30.33 30.12 5.49
C GLU A 327 31.12 28.96 4.85
N TYR A 328 30.58 28.28 3.84
CA TYR A 328 31.32 27.22 3.12
C TYR A 328 32.55 27.74 2.38
N LYS A 329 32.50 28.98 1.87
CA LYS A 329 33.64 29.67 1.28
C LYS A 329 34.75 29.92 2.31
N GLN A 330 34.39 30.48 3.46
CA GLN A 330 35.35 30.91 4.49
C GLN A 330 35.85 29.77 5.38
N GLY A 331 35.08 28.69 5.50
CA GLY A 331 35.32 27.64 6.48
C GLY A 331 34.56 27.88 7.79
N PHE A 332 34.31 26.80 8.52
CA PHE A 332 33.60 26.83 9.80
C PHE A 332 33.94 25.59 10.64
N GLY A 333 33.82 25.72 11.96
CA GLY A 333 34.18 24.67 12.91
C GLY A 333 35.56 24.87 13.53
N ASP A 334 36.06 23.82 14.17
CA ASP A 334 37.37 23.80 14.84
C ASP A 334 38.19 22.61 14.34
N ALA A 335 39.46 22.84 14.00
CA ALA A 335 40.41 21.80 13.60
C ALA A 335 40.59 20.70 14.68
N ALA A 336 40.24 20.99 15.93
CA ALA A 336 40.19 20.02 17.02
C ALA A 336 38.95 19.09 17.01
N GLY A 337 37.94 19.40 16.20
CA GLY A 337 36.65 18.71 16.18
C GLY A 337 36.08 18.61 14.77
N GLU A 338 34.75 18.71 14.64
CA GLU A 338 34.14 18.76 13.31
C GLU A 338 34.40 20.12 12.66
N TYR A 339 34.76 20.13 11.38
CA TYR A 339 34.95 21.37 10.64
C TYR A 339 34.94 21.17 9.13
N TRP A 340 34.83 22.30 8.43
CA TRP A 340 35.06 22.46 7.01
C TRP A 340 36.13 23.53 6.83
N LEU A 341 37.23 23.21 6.17
CA LEU A 341 38.37 24.13 6.00
C LEU A 341 37.95 25.40 5.22
N GLY A 342 37.07 25.26 4.23
CA GLY A 342 36.61 26.38 3.42
C GLY A 342 37.00 26.21 1.96
N ASN A 343 36.04 26.46 1.07
CA ASN A 343 36.22 26.22 -0.36
C ASN A 343 37.32 27.11 -0.95
N GLU A 344 37.47 28.35 -0.47
CA GLU A 344 38.51 29.26 -0.96
C GLU A 344 39.90 28.75 -0.58
N ALA A 345 40.09 28.28 0.65
CA ALA A 345 41.36 27.72 1.09
C ALA A 345 41.75 26.48 0.28
N VAL A 346 40.81 25.56 0.07
CA VAL A 346 41.03 24.35 -0.72
C VAL A 346 41.30 24.67 -2.20
N HIS A 347 40.57 25.64 -2.78
CA HIS A 347 40.83 26.12 -4.13
C HIS A 347 42.26 26.67 -4.28
N LEU A 348 42.69 27.52 -3.33
CA LEU A 348 44.01 28.14 -3.37
C LEU A 348 45.15 27.12 -3.24
N LEU A 349 44.99 26.08 -2.40
CA LEU A 349 45.96 24.99 -2.29
C LEU A 349 46.03 24.19 -3.61
N THR A 350 44.87 23.70 -4.05
CA THR A 350 44.78 22.79 -5.21
C THR A 350 45.00 23.46 -6.57
N SER A 351 45.03 24.79 -6.63
CA SER A 351 45.35 25.54 -7.86
C SER A 351 46.84 25.80 -8.05
N ARG A 352 47.65 25.68 -6.98
CA ARG A 352 49.09 25.94 -7.03
C ARG A 352 49.90 24.72 -7.46
N ALA A 353 49.46 23.53 -7.06
CA ALA A 353 50.11 22.27 -7.36
C ALA A 353 49.06 21.16 -7.54
N PRO A 354 49.42 20.02 -8.16
CA PRO A 354 48.56 18.84 -8.16
C PRO A 354 48.45 18.25 -6.75
N TYR A 355 47.22 18.08 -6.25
CA TYR A 355 46.93 17.40 -4.99
C TYR A 355 46.16 16.11 -5.23
N THR A 356 46.37 15.16 -4.34
CA THR A 356 45.55 13.96 -4.18
C THR A 356 44.48 14.20 -3.13
N LEU A 357 43.35 13.50 -3.23
CA LEU A 357 42.29 13.49 -2.22
C LEU A 357 42.13 12.08 -1.68
N ARG A 358 42.11 11.95 -0.36
CA ARG A 358 41.72 10.74 0.35
C ARG A 358 40.46 11.03 1.17
N VAL A 359 39.47 10.16 1.04
CA VAL A 359 38.20 10.21 1.77
C VAL A 359 38.09 8.94 2.59
N GLU A 360 38.09 9.05 3.90
CA GLU A 360 37.88 7.93 4.82
C GLU A 360 36.47 7.95 5.38
N LEU A 361 35.86 6.78 5.43
CA LEU A 361 34.47 6.58 5.82
C LEU A 361 34.40 5.51 6.91
N GLN A 362 33.61 5.78 7.95
CA GLN A 362 33.36 4.86 9.04
C GLN A 362 31.85 4.64 9.22
N ASP A 363 31.42 3.38 9.26
CA ASP A 363 30.04 3.01 9.61
C ASP A 363 29.85 2.82 11.13
N TRP A 364 28.63 2.49 11.55
CA TRP A 364 28.31 2.29 12.96
C TRP A 364 28.68 0.88 13.46
N GLU A 365 28.90 -0.06 12.55
CA GLU A 365 29.27 -1.45 12.82
C GLU A 365 30.80 -1.64 12.95
N GLY A 366 31.60 -0.60 12.67
CA GLY A 366 33.06 -0.59 12.79
C GLY A 366 33.79 -0.76 11.47
N GLY A 367 33.08 -0.91 10.35
CA GLY A 367 33.64 -0.92 9.01
C GLY A 367 34.30 0.42 8.68
N GLN A 368 35.53 0.34 8.17
CA GLN A 368 36.32 1.48 7.72
C GLN A 368 36.76 1.24 6.28
N VAL A 369 36.44 2.18 5.40
CA VAL A 369 36.83 2.13 3.98
C VAL A 369 37.37 3.48 3.56
N TYR A 370 38.09 3.52 2.43
CA TYR A 370 38.58 4.76 1.88
C TYR A 370 38.41 4.84 0.36
N ALA A 371 38.23 6.06 -0.14
CA ALA A 371 38.33 6.42 -1.55
C ALA A 371 39.56 7.32 -1.74
N HIS A 372 40.34 7.05 -2.77
CA HIS A 372 41.53 7.82 -3.14
C HIS A 372 41.37 8.34 -4.57
N TYR A 373 41.81 9.57 -4.80
CA TYR A 373 41.79 10.25 -6.09
C TYR A 373 43.17 10.84 -6.35
N GLY A 374 43.83 10.40 -7.42
CA GLY A 374 45.18 10.85 -7.78
C GLY A 374 45.25 12.33 -8.17
N LYS A 375 44.13 12.90 -8.62
CA LYS A 375 44.01 14.34 -8.91
C LYS A 375 42.74 14.91 -8.30
N PHE A 376 42.90 15.95 -7.50
CA PHE A 376 41.82 16.72 -6.90
C PHE A 376 42.07 18.22 -7.06
N GLN A 377 41.09 18.92 -7.61
CA GLN A 377 41.14 20.36 -7.77
C GLN A 377 39.75 20.97 -7.67
N LEU A 378 39.68 22.15 -7.04
CA LEU A 378 38.48 22.99 -7.06
C LEU A 378 38.69 24.19 -7.97
N GLY A 379 37.66 24.54 -8.74
CA GLY A 379 37.60 25.80 -9.48
C GLY A 379 37.51 27.02 -8.55
N SER A 380 37.66 28.21 -9.12
CA SER A 380 37.48 29.46 -8.37
C SER A 380 36.02 29.69 -7.96
N GLU A 381 35.74 30.68 -7.11
CA GLU A 381 34.37 31.08 -6.79
C GLU A 381 33.55 31.44 -8.04
N ARG A 382 34.17 32.05 -9.06
CA ARG A 382 33.51 32.37 -10.35
C ARG A 382 33.09 31.13 -11.13
N GLN A 383 33.71 29.99 -10.83
CA GLN A 383 33.38 28.67 -11.36
C GLN A 383 32.59 27.86 -10.34
N PHE A 384 32.03 28.50 -9.31
CA PHE A 384 31.23 27.88 -8.25
C PHE A 384 31.95 26.73 -7.54
N TYR A 385 33.26 26.85 -7.34
CA TYR A 385 34.10 25.82 -6.71
C TYR A 385 33.95 24.44 -7.35
N ARG A 386 33.78 24.39 -8.67
CA ARG A 386 33.59 23.17 -9.47
C ARG A 386 34.62 22.09 -9.14
N LEU A 387 34.14 20.86 -8.91
CA LEU A 387 34.97 19.72 -8.56
C LEU A 387 35.60 19.07 -9.80
N SER A 388 36.91 18.81 -9.75
CA SER A 388 37.63 18.02 -10.76
C SER A 388 38.38 16.87 -10.09
N LEU A 389 38.05 15.63 -10.48
CA LEU A 389 38.61 14.41 -9.92
C LEU A 389 39.11 13.46 -11.02
N GLN A 390 40.24 12.79 -10.79
CA GLN A 390 40.76 11.72 -11.65
C GLN A 390 41.39 10.61 -10.81
N ASP A 391 41.64 9.46 -11.46
CA ASP A 391 42.38 8.32 -10.90
C ASP A 391 41.79 7.77 -9.60
N TYR A 392 40.51 7.40 -9.64
CA TYR A 392 39.80 6.80 -8.50
C TYR A 392 40.37 5.41 -8.16
N SER A 393 40.60 5.17 -6.88
CA SER A 393 40.98 3.88 -6.29
C SER A 393 40.51 3.78 -4.83
N GLY A 394 40.65 2.61 -4.21
CA GLY A 394 40.35 2.40 -2.80
C GLY A 394 39.32 1.31 -2.52
N THR A 395 38.88 1.21 -1.27
CA THR A 395 37.96 0.17 -0.78
C THR A 395 36.51 0.66 -0.60
N ALA A 396 36.24 1.96 -0.78
CA ALA A 396 34.92 2.56 -0.64
C ALA A 396 34.00 2.37 -1.87
N GLY A 397 34.06 1.17 -2.47
CA GLY A 397 33.27 0.78 -3.64
C GLY A 397 34.07 0.71 -4.95
N GLN A 398 33.52 0.02 -5.94
CA GLN A 398 34.13 -0.13 -7.28
C GLN A 398 34.05 1.15 -8.13
N GLN A 399 33.12 2.05 -7.79
CA GLN A 399 32.89 3.32 -8.47
C GLN A 399 32.98 4.48 -7.47
N SER A 400 33.36 5.65 -7.98
CA SER A 400 33.48 6.87 -7.18
C SER A 400 32.11 7.33 -6.66
N GLY A 401 32.01 7.59 -5.36
CA GLY A 401 30.83 8.24 -4.77
C GLY A 401 30.72 9.74 -5.09
N LEU A 402 31.81 10.35 -5.56
CA LEU A 402 31.85 11.73 -6.07
C LEU A 402 31.72 11.72 -7.60
N ALA A 403 31.04 12.73 -8.17
CA ALA A 403 31.02 12.91 -9.61
C ALA A 403 32.44 13.24 -10.10
N LEU A 404 32.95 12.43 -11.05
CA LEU A 404 34.30 12.61 -11.58
C LEU A 404 34.42 13.89 -12.41
N GLN A 405 33.31 14.36 -12.99
CA GLN A 405 33.30 15.48 -13.92
C GLN A 405 32.39 16.60 -13.45
N GLY A 406 32.99 17.59 -12.80
CA GLY A 406 32.60 18.97 -13.00
C GLY A 406 31.26 19.42 -12.41
N THR A 407 30.78 18.78 -11.35
CA THR A 407 29.65 19.30 -10.58
C THR A 407 30.06 20.57 -9.83
N GLN A 408 29.16 21.54 -9.79
CA GLN A 408 29.36 22.80 -9.08
C GLN A 408 28.96 22.64 -7.62
N PHE A 409 29.53 23.45 -6.73
CA PHE A 409 29.15 23.41 -5.33
C PHE A 409 27.80 24.11 -5.14
N SER A 410 26.90 23.52 -4.36
CA SER A 410 25.60 24.11 -4.00
C SER A 410 25.42 24.13 -2.49
N THR A 411 24.69 25.12 -1.99
CA THR A 411 24.37 25.33 -0.57
C THR A 411 22.89 25.72 -0.44
N ARG A 412 22.38 25.84 0.79
CA ARG A 412 20.95 26.13 1.02
C ARG A 412 20.47 27.43 0.37
N ASP A 413 21.38 28.40 0.20
CA ASP A 413 21.15 29.75 -0.33
C ASP A 413 21.75 29.99 -1.72
N ALA A 414 22.45 29.00 -2.30
CA ALA A 414 23.00 29.06 -3.67
C ALA A 414 22.83 27.71 -4.37
N ASP A 415 21.94 27.67 -5.35
CA ASP A 415 21.55 26.47 -6.08
C ASP A 415 22.27 26.41 -7.44
N ASN A 416 23.30 25.57 -7.52
CA ASN A 416 24.14 25.35 -8.70
C ASN A 416 24.15 23.86 -9.11
N ASP A 417 23.17 23.08 -8.66
CA ASP A 417 23.09 21.65 -8.96
C ASP A 417 22.37 21.40 -10.31
N ASN A 418 22.44 20.17 -10.82
CA ASN A 418 21.87 19.81 -12.12
C ASN A 418 20.42 19.31 -11.98
N CYS A 419 19.80 19.43 -10.81
CA CYS A 419 18.43 19.02 -10.57
C CYS A 419 17.44 20.17 -10.79
N LEU A 420 16.19 19.83 -11.10
CA LEU A 420 15.07 20.78 -10.97
C LEU A 420 14.72 21.05 -9.50
N CYS A 421 15.24 20.22 -8.60
CA CYS A 421 15.02 20.25 -7.17
C CYS A 421 16.22 20.91 -6.47
N LYS A 422 16.02 21.55 -5.32
CA LYS A 422 17.13 22.16 -4.58
C LYS A 422 17.84 21.13 -3.70
N CYS A 423 18.85 20.44 -4.22
CA CYS A 423 19.45 19.29 -3.53
C CYS A 423 20.03 19.65 -2.17
N ALA A 424 20.70 20.81 -2.06
CA ALA A 424 21.24 21.29 -0.80
C ALA A 424 20.17 21.57 0.27
N GLN A 425 18.95 21.95 -0.13
CA GLN A 425 17.83 22.16 0.79
C GLN A 425 17.19 20.84 1.21
N MET A 426 17.02 19.90 0.28
CA MET A 426 16.41 18.60 0.55
C MET A 426 17.34 17.67 1.36
N LEU A 427 18.62 17.62 1.00
CA LEU A 427 19.60 16.70 1.56
C LEU A 427 20.44 17.32 2.67
N SER A 428 20.31 18.63 2.89
CA SER A 428 21.09 19.39 3.85
C SER A 428 22.59 19.42 3.52
N GLY A 429 23.27 20.47 3.98
CA GLY A 429 24.70 20.64 3.75
C GLY A 429 25.03 21.27 2.40
N GLY A 430 26.24 21.79 2.30
CA GLY A 430 26.85 22.23 1.06
C GLY A 430 27.66 21.10 0.43
N TRP A 431 27.45 20.83 -0.86
CA TRP A 431 28.11 19.74 -1.56
C TRP A 431 28.16 19.96 -3.07
N TRP A 432 28.97 19.18 -3.76
CA TRP A 432 28.96 19.09 -5.22
C TRP A 432 27.85 18.16 -5.70
N PHE A 433 26.60 18.60 -5.50
CA PHE A 433 25.42 17.85 -5.90
C PHE A 433 25.28 17.76 -7.43
N ASP A 434 24.72 16.65 -7.89
CA ASP A 434 24.32 16.46 -9.30
C ASP A 434 22.78 16.51 -9.37
N ALA A 435 22.09 15.38 -9.53
CA ALA A 435 20.63 15.30 -9.40
C ALA A 435 20.15 14.11 -8.54
N CYS A 436 20.42 14.04 -7.23
CA CYS A 436 21.27 14.89 -6.40
C CYS A 436 22.67 14.28 -6.17
N GLY A 437 23.02 13.20 -6.86
CA GLY A 437 24.31 12.53 -6.77
C GLY A 437 24.42 11.43 -5.69
N LEU A 438 25.55 10.73 -5.72
CA LEU A 438 25.79 9.45 -5.04
C LEU A 438 26.41 9.60 -3.62
N SER A 439 26.78 10.80 -3.23
CA SER A 439 27.34 11.08 -1.90
C SER A 439 26.87 12.42 -1.36
N ASN A 440 26.90 12.54 -0.03
CA ASN A 440 26.80 13.81 0.67
C ASN A 440 27.46 13.62 2.04
N LEU A 441 28.73 13.99 2.17
CA LEU A 441 29.45 13.87 3.46
C LEU A 441 29.16 15.04 4.41
N ASN A 442 28.47 16.07 3.90
CA ASN A 442 28.09 17.27 4.62
C ASN A 442 26.62 17.25 5.07
N GLY A 443 25.94 16.10 4.94
CA GLY A 443 24.57 15.90 5.40
C GLY A 443 24.43 15.94 6.93
N ILE A 444 23.19 15.75 7.39
CA ILE A 444 22.84 15.73 8.82
C ILE A 444 23.52 14.53 9.49
N TYR A 445 24.13 14.76 10.65
CA TYR A 445 24.68 13.69 11.46
C TYR A 445 23.54 12.97 12.22
N TYR A 446 23.39 11.67 12.00
CA TYR A 446 22.43 10.84 12.74
C TYR A 446 23.19 9.83 13.61
N PRO A 447 22.92 9.77 14.92
CA PRO A 447 23.58 8.83 15.82
C PRO A 447 23.16 7.38 15.54
N ALA A 448 23.90 6.43 16.13
CA ALA A 448 23.57 5.01 16.11
C ALA A 448 22.08 4.77 16.39
N ARG A 449 21.48 3.77 15.71
CA ARG A 449 20.05 3.40 15.76
C ARG A 449 19.10 4.36 15.04
N ASN A 450 19.54 5.59 14.75
CA ASN A 450 18.78 6.57 13.95
C ASN A 450 19.40 6.82 12.57
N ASN A 451 20.42 6.05 12.19
CA ASN A 451 21.22 6.24 10.98
C ASN A 451 20.64 5.59 9.71
N ILE A 452 19.60 4.76 9.82
CA ILE A 452 18.99 4.03 8.70
C ILE A 452 17.79 4.82 8.13
N ARG A 453 17.54 4.71 6.82
CA ARG A 453 16.49 5.43 6.06
C ARG A 453 16.67 6.96 6.10
N LYS A 454 17.91 7.44 6.12
CA LYS A 454 18.27 8.87 6.17
C LYS A 454 18.89 9.33 4.85
N LEU A 455 18.04 9.76 3.92
CA LEU A 455 18.48 10.30 2.63
C LEU A 455 19.31 11.58 2.79
N ASN A 456 18.99 12.43 3.77
CA ASN A 456 19.70 13.67 4.09
C ASN A 456 20.85 13.47 5.11
N GLY A 457 21.26 12.22 5.35
CA GLY A 457 22.36 11.88 6.25
C GLY A 457 23.73 12.03 5.60
N ILE A 458 24.77 11.64 6.34
CA ILE A 458 26.15 11.55 5.85
C ILE A 458 26.27 10.27 5.01
N ARG A 459 26.20 10.36 3.68
CA ARG A 459 26.02 9.18 2.83
C ARG A 459 27.13 8.98 1.80
N TRP A 460 27.40 7.70 1.52
CA TRP A 460 28.23 7.24 0.41
C TRP A 460 27.60 5.99 -0.21
N HIS A 461 26.99 6.15 -1.39
CA HIS A 461 26.11 5.12 -1.97
C HIS A 461 26.82 3.78 -2.17
N HIS A 462 28.06 3.78 -2.67
CA HIS A 462 28.79 2.54 -2.98
C HIS A 462 29.38 1.81 -1.76
N PHE A 463 29.18 2.34 -0.54
CA PHE A 463 29.61 1.68 0.69
C PHE A 463 28.42 1.09 1.47
N GLN A 464 27.53 1.94 2.01
CA GLN A 464 26.40 1.51 2.85
C GLN A 464 25.02 1.80 2.23
N GLY A 465 24.99 2.21 0.96
CA GLY A 465 23.75 2.55 0.26
C GLY A 465 23.33 4.01 0.40
N PRO A 466 22.24 4.42 -0.28
CA PRO A 466 21.86 5.83 -0.42
C PRO A 466 21.12 6.39 0.80
N SER A 467 20.71 5.53 1.74
CA SER A 467 19.87 5.89 2.89
C SER A 467 20.50 5.53 4.24
N TYR A 468 21.81 5.31 4.27
CA TYR A 468 22.58 5.04 5.50
C TYR A 468 23.43 6.27 5.83
N SER A 469 23.32 6.74 7.07
CA SER A 469 24.17 7.83 7.60
C SER A 469 25.39 7.27 8.32
N LEU A 470 26.57 7.57 7.82
CA LEU A 470 27.86 7.16 8.36
C LEU A 470 28.12 7.76 9.75
N LYS A 471 28.96 7.08 10.52
CA LYS A 471 29.38 7.48 11.87
C LYS A 471 30.43 8.58 11.84
N GLY A 472 31.34 8.53 10.86
CA GLY A 472 32.43 9.48 10.75
C GLY A 472 32.99 9.52 9.34
N THR A 473 33.50 10.69 8.95
CA THR A 473 34.13 10.92 7.66
C THR A 473 35.31 11.85 7.80
N ARG A 474 36.35 11.62 7.01
CA ARG A 474 37.52 12.51 6.90
C ARG A 474 37.80 12.73 5.44
N MET A 475 37.89 13.98 5.00
CA MET A 475 38.44 14.32 3.69
C MET A 475 39.77 15.01 3.89
N MET A 476 40.79 14.57 3.16
CA MET A 476 42.14 15.07 3.33
C MET A 476 42.91 15.12 2.03
N ILE A 477 43.78 16.12 1.90
CA ILE A 477 44.55 16.37 0.69
C ILE A 477 46.05 16.41 0.98
N ARG A 478 46.83 16.01 -0.01
CA ARG A 478 48.29 16.03 0.04
C ARG A 478 48.85 16.27 -1.37
N PRO A 479 49.98 16.99 -1.54
CA PRO A 479 50.62 17.13 -2.83
C PRO A 479 50.86 15.77 -3.49
N ALA A 480 50.61 15.66 -4.79
CA ALA A 480 50.77 14.40 -5.52
C ALA A 480 52.23 13.94 -5.61
N SER A 481 53.19 14.85 -5.37
CA SER A 481 54.63 14.60 -5.39
C SER A 481 55.23 14.23 -4.01
N PHE A 482 54.41 13.99 -2.99
CA PHE A 482 54.86 13.69 -1.62
C PHE A 482 55.48 12.29 -1.46
#